data_AF-A0A2R6WYR6-F1
#
_entry.id   AF-A0A2R6WYR6-F1
#
_cell.length_a   1.000
_cell.length_b   1.000
_cell.length_c   1.000
_cell.angle_alpha   90.00
_cell.angle_beta   90.00
_cell.angle_gamma   90.00
#
_symmetry.space_group_name_H-M   'P 1'
#
loop_
_entity.id
_entity.type
_entity.pdbx_description
1 polymer ?
#
loop_
_entity_poly.entity_id
_entity_poly.type
_entity_poly.pdbx_seq_one_letter_code
_entity_poly.pdbx_strand_id
1 'polypeptide(L)'
;MDLQDLYETGPPCMSRAVDGFVRIGTAGLAWGVFMGSYDATKEGHKGTARGLYVAKSVARNGLGWGFFAGMYLGLNCGVKTVRRKSDWMNATIAGAMTGALAAARSGSGVRMLQTAALVSAIATAGDFVRPAQYPPTGI
;
A
#
# COMPACT_ATOMS: atom_id res chain seq x y z
N MET A 1 27.70 -15.55 -5.31
CA MET A 1 26.27 -15.22 -5.07
C MET A 1 25.57 -15.52 -6.38
N ASP A 2 25.00 -16.71 -6.50
CA ASP A 2 24.57 -17.28 -7.77
C ASP A 2 23.15 -16.87 -8.16
N LEU A 3 22.92 -16.82 -9.47
CA LEU A 3 21.66 -16.42 -10.12
C LEU A 3 20.46 -17.29 -9.68
N GLN A 4 20.70 -18.53 -9.24
CA GLN A 4 19.70 -19.45 -8.69
C GLN A 4 19.17 -18.99 -7.33
N ASP A 5 20.00 -18.37 -6.50
CA ASP A 5 19.61 -17.91 -5.16
C ASP A 5 18.67 -16.70 -5.26
N LEU A 6 18.88 -15.84 -6.27
CA LEU A 6 17.98 -14.73 -6.63
C LEU A 6 16.65 -15.21 -7.25
N TYR A 7 16.65 -16.37 -7.90
CA TYR A 7 15.45 -16.96 -8.50
C TYR A 7 14.57 -17.65 -7.44
N GLU A 8 15.19 -18.39 -6.52
CA GLU A 8 14.52 -19.05 -5.37
C GLU A 8 13.97 -18.06 -4.34
N THR A 9 14.67 -16.94 -4.07
CA THR A 9 14.23 -15.95 -3.07
C THR A 9 13.28 -14.86 -3.58
N GLY A 10 13.06 -14.77 -4.89
CA GLY A 10 12.26 -13.72 -5.51
C GLY A 10 12.89 -12.31 -5.38
N PRO A 11 12.26 -11.27 -5.95
CA PRO A 11 12.84 -9.92 -5.93
C PRO A 11 12.98 -9.40 -4.48
N PRO A 12 14.02 -8.61 -4.19
CA PRO A 12 14.28 -8.10 -2.84
C PRO A 12 13.07 -7.33 -2.30
N CYS A 13 12.86 -7.34 -0.98
CA CYS A 13 11.68 -6.72 -0.35
C CYS A 13 11.53 -5.23 -0.71
N MET A 14 12.64 -4.54 -0.93
CA MET A 14 12.63 -3.15 -1.39
C MET A 14 12.08 -3.00 -2.82
N SER A 15 12.35 -3.94 -3.72
CA SER A 15 11.78 -3.95 -5.06
C SER A 15 10.26 -4.14 -5.02
N ARG A 16 9.73 -5.00 -4.14
CA ARG A 16 8.26 -5.13 -3.97
C ARG A 16 7.64 -3.88 -3.36
N ALA A 17 8.31 -3.26 -2.39
CA ALA A 17 7.84 -2.02 -1.79
C ALA A 17 7.77 -0.90 -2.84
N VAL A 18 8.80 -0.76 -3.68
CA VAL A 18 8.82 0.22 -4.78
C VAL A 18 7.76 -0.11 -5.83
N ASP A 19 7.60 -1.37 -6.22
CA ASP A 19 6.57 -1.78 -7.18
C ASP A 19 5.16 -1.43 -6.66
N GLY A 20 4.87 -1.73 -5.39
CA GLY A 20 3.61 -1.34 -4.74
C GLY A 20 3.42 0.17 -4.68
N PHE A 21 4.46 0.90 -4.30
CA PHE A 21 4.44 2.36 -4.25
C PHE A 21 4.14 2.97 -5.62
N VAL A 22 4.83 2.52 -6.67
CA VAL A 22 4.66 3.07 -8.02
C VAL A 22 3.28 2.74 -8.56
N ARG A 23 2.85 1.47 -8.51
CA ARG A 23 1.54 1.07 -9.07
C ARG A 23 0.38 1.75 -8.37
N ILE A 24 0.31 1.66 -7.05
CA ILE A 24 -0.79 2.26 -6.30
C ILE A 24 -0.67 3.78 -6.23
N GLY A 25 0.56 4.31 -6.21
CA GLY A 25 0.82 5.74 -6.30
C GLY A 25 0.31 6.34 -7.61
N THR A 26 0.54 5.68 -8.76
CA THR A 26 -0.01 6.14 -10.04
C THR A 26 -1.54 6.14 -10.08
N ALA A 27 -2.18 5.11 -9.52
CA ALA A 27 -3.63 5.10 -9.34
C ALA A 27 -4.09 6.26 -8.43
N GLY A 28 -3.35 6.55 -7.36
CA GLY A 28 -3.58 7.69 -6.48
C GLY A 28 -3.40 9.05 -7.17
N LEU A 29 -2.43 9.18 -8.08
CA LEU A 29 -2.25 10.39 -8.90
C LEU A 29 -3.47 10.60 -9.80
N ALA A 30 -3.89 9.57 -10.53
CA ALA A 30 -5.07 9.63 -11.41
C ALA A 30 -6.34 9.98 -10.63
N TRP A 31 -6.56 9.33 -9.48
CA TRP A 31 -7.66 9.64 -8.58
C TRP A 31 -7.60 11.08 -8.06
N GLY A 32 -6.40 11.55 -7.68
CA GLY A 32 -6.18 12.91 -7.22
C GLY A 32 -6.43 13.97 -8.29
N VAL A 33 -6.14 13.68 -9.57
CA VAL A 33 -6.49 14.57 -10.69
C VAL A 33 -8.01 14.67 -10.81
N PHE A 34 -8.69 13.52 -10.83
CA PHE A 34 -10.14 13.45 -10.99
C PHE A 34 -10.87 14.14 -9.83
N MET A 35 -10.63 13.68 -8.60
CA MET A 35 -11.26 14.24 -7.40
C MET A 35 -10.83 15.66 -7.14
N GLY A 36 -9.54 15.98 -7.31
CA GLY A 36 -9.04 17.34 -7.14
C GLY A 36 -9.70 18.33 -8.11
N SER A 37 -9.93 17.92 -9.36
CA SER A 37 -10.60 18.77 -10.36
C SER A 37 -12.09 18.95 -10.05
N TYR A 38 -12.74 17.87 -9.61
CA TYR A 38 -14.14 17.89 -9.21
C TYR A 38 -14.37 18.79 -7.98
N ASP A 39 -13.61 18.56 -6.91
CA ASP A 39 -13.72 19.32 -5.67
C ASP A 39 -13.34 20.78 -5.89
N ALA A 40 -12.32 21.08 -6.71
CA ALA A 40 -11.95 22.45 -7.00
C ALA A 40 -13.05 23.23 -7.74
N THR A 41 -13.81 22.54 -8.60
CA THR A 41 -14.95 23.13 -9.30
C THR A 41 -16.11 23.37 -8.32
N LYS A 42 -16.38 22.39 -7.45
CA LYS A 42 -17.44 22.47 -6.43
C LYS A 42 -17.19 23.57 -5.40
N GLU A 43 -15.94 23.75 -4.97
CA GLU A 43 -15.52 24.80 -4.04
C GLU A 43 -15.37 26.18 -4.70
N GLY A 44 -15.52 26.28 -6.03
CA GLY A 44 -15.48 27.54 -6.76
C GLY A 44 -14.09 28.12 -6.98
N HIS A 45 -13.03 27.31 -6.84
CA HIS A 45 -11.65 27.75 -7.10
C HIS A 45 -11.48 28.09 -8.59
N LYS A 46 -10.82 29.22 -8.88
CA LYS A 46 -10.56 29.70 -10.25
C LYS A 46 -9.08 29.95 -10.50
N GLY A 47 -8.67 29.93 -11.76
CA GLY A 47 -7.31 30.26 -12.18
C GLY A 47 -6.22 29.48 -11.43
N THR A 48 -5.24 30.19 -10.91
CA THR A 48 -4.07 29.63 -10.20
C THR A 48 -4.45 28.88 -8.92
N ALA A 49 -5.48 29.34 -8.18
CA ALA A 49 -5.94 28.68 -6.97
C ALA A 49 -6.49 27.27 -7.25
N ARG A 50 -7.22 27.11 -8.38
CA ARG A 50 -7.68 25.79 -8.85
C ARG A 50 -6.50 24.89 -9.19
N GLY A 51 -5.53 25.40 -9.95
CA GLY A 51 -4.33 24.64 -10.30
C GLY A 51 -3.56 24.15 -9.07
N LEU A 52 -3.39 25.02 -8.07
CA LEU A 52 -2.70 24.66 -6.83
C LEU A 52 -3.49 23.64 -5.99
N TYR A 53 -4.82 23.77 -5.93
CA TYR A 53 -5.68 22.81 -5.24
C TYR A 53 -5.58 21.42 -5.87
N VAL A 54 -5.71 21.34 -7.20
CA VAL A 54 -5.59 20.08 -7.95
C VAL A 54 -4.21 19.48 -7.75
N ALA A 55 -3.13 20.26 -7.89
CA ALA A 55 -1.76 19.79 -7.67
C ALA A 55 -1.56 19.23 -6.25
N LYS A 56 -2.10 19.91 -5.23
CA LYS A 56 -2.07 19.43 -3.84
C LYS A 56 -2.85 18.13 -3.67
N SER A 57 -4.01 18.00 -4.31
CA SER A 57 -4.82 16.77 -4.29
C SER A 57 -4.07 15.60 -4.94
N VAL A 58 -3.51 15.82 -6.13
CA VAL A 58 -2.70 14.84 -6.86
C VAL A 58 -1.53 14.37 -6.01
N ALA A 59 -0.73 15.29 -5.49
CA ALA A 59 0.44 14.96 -4.67
C ALA A 59 0.04 14.20 -3.40
N ARG A 60 -1.00 14.67 -2.69
CA ARG A 60 -1.47 14.04 -1.45
C ARG A 60 -2.00 12.62 -1.68
N ASN A 61 -2.78 12.41 -2.73
CA ASN A 61 -3.35 11.10 -3.04
C ASN A 61 -2.28 10.15 -3.60
N GLY A 62 -1.44 10.60 -4.53
CA GLY A 62 -0.37 9.78 -5.09
C GLY A 62 0.63 9.33 -4.03
N LEU A 63 1.16 10.26 -3.23
CA LEU A 63 2.10 9.91 -2.16
C LEU A 63 1.41 9.12 -1.04
N GLY A 64 0.20 9.51 -0.62
CA GLY A 64 -0.50 8.83 0.46
C GLY A 64 -0.78 7.35 0.15
N TRP A 65 -1.41 7.07 -0.98
CA TRP A 65 -1.71 5.70 -1.40
C TRP A 65 -0.44 4.92 -1.81
N GLY A 66 0.54 5.60 -2.42
CA GLY A 66 1.83 5.00 -2.73
C GLY A 66 2.58 4.54 -1.49
N PHE A 67 2.75 5.40 -0.47
CA PHE A 67 3.42 5.03 0.78
C PHE A 67 2.69 3.90 1.50
N PHE A 68 1.36 3.95 1.55
CA PHE A 68 0.56 2.89 2.15
C PHE A 68 0.79 1.53 1.49
N ALA A 69 0.76 1.47 0.15
CA ALA A 69 1.00 0.25 -0.59
C ALA A 69 2.44 -0.25 -0.46
N GLY A 70 3.42 0.66 -0.54
CA GLY A 70 4.84 0.31 -0.40
C GLY A 70 5.15 -0.25 0.99
N MET A 71 4.58 0.33 2.04
CA MET A 71 4.68 -0.18 3.41
C MET A 71 4.07 -1.56 3.54
N TYR A 72 2.85 -1.77 3.04
CA TYR A 72 2.18 -3.07 3.11
C TYR A 72 2.98 -4.16 2.39
N LEU A 73 3.43 -3.92 1.15
CA LEU A 73 4.22 -4.91 0.40
C LEU A 73 5.59 -5.17 1.02
N GLY A 74 6.25 -4.12 1.53
CA GLY A 74 7.52 -4.22 2.24
C GLY A 74 7.40 -5.02 3.54
N LEU A 75 6.41 -4.70 4.37
CA LEU A 75 6.13 -5.40 5.62
C LEU A 75 5.71 -6.85 5.38
N ASN A 76 4.85 -7.11 4.39
CA ASN A 76 4.45 -8.47 4.03
C ASN A 76 5.66 -9.30 3.58
N CYS A 77 6.58 -8.71 2.81
CA CYS A 77 7.83 -9.37 2.45
C CYS A 77 8.71 -9.65 3.68
N GLY A 78 8.89 -8.66 4.56
CA GLY A 78 9.67 -8.82 5.79
C GLY A 78 9.13 -9.92 6.71
N VAL A 79 7.81 -9.94 6.95
CA VAL A 79 7.16 -10.98 7.76
C VAL A 79 7.32 -12.35 7.12
N LYS A 80 7.18 -12.46 5.78
CA LYS A 80 7.41 -13.72 5.05
C LYS A 80 8.85 -14.21 5.19
N THR A 81 9.84 -13.32 5.15
CA THR A 81 11.25 -13.68 5.33
C THR A 81 11.53 -14.20 6.74
N VAL A 82 10.99 -13.54 7.77
CA VAL A 82 11.18 -13.94 9.18
C VAL A 82 10.47 -15.26 9.48
N ARG A 83 9.25 -15.45 8.98
CA ARG A 83 8.45 -16.66 9.29
C ARG A 83 8.72 -17.84 8.38
N ARG A 84 9.37 -17.63 7.22
CA ARG A 84 9.59 -18.62 6.15
C ARG A 84 8.30 -19.36 5.71
N LYS A 85 7.13 -18.77 5.96
CA LYS A 85 5.81 -19.26 5.57
C LYS A 85 5.06 -18.20 4.78
N SER A 86 4.13 -18.61 3.94
CA SER A 86 3.36 -17.74 3.04
C SER A 86 1.86 -17.95 3.25
N ASP A 87 1.36 -17.51 4.40
CA ASP A 87 -0.04 -17.71 4.80
C ASP A 87 -0.76 -16.37 5.02
N TRP A 88 -2.09 -16.41 5.09
CA TRP A 88 -2.98 -15.28 5.40
C TRP A 88 -2.51 -14.44 6.60
N MET A 89 -1.88 -15.08 7.58
CA MET A 89 -1.35 -14.43 8.77
C MET A 89 -0.26 -13.39 8.46
N ASN A 90 0.50 -13.54 7.37
CA ASN A 90 1.45 -12.51 6.94
C ASN A 90 0.71 -11.26 6.47
N ALA A 91 -0.38 -11.43 5.71
CA ALA A 91 -1.23 -10.35 5.24
C ALA A 91 -1.91 -9.64 6.42
N THR A 92 -2.39 -10.38 7.42
CA THR A 92 -2.95 -9.85 8.67
C THR A 92 -1.93 -8.98 9.42
N ILE A 93 -0.72 -9.50 9.67
CA ILE A 93 0.32 -8.78 10.43
C ILE A 93 0.77 -7.53 9.67
N ALA A 94 1.08 -7.68 8.38
CA ALA A 94 1.50 -6.55 7.54
C ALA A 94 0.39 -5.49 7.42
N GLY A 95 -0.88 -5.92 7.30
CA GLY A 95 -2.04 -5.05 7.26
C GLY A 95 -2.24 -4.29 8.58
N ALA A 96 -2.16 -4.98 9.71
CA ALA A 96 -2.24 -4.35 11.03
C ALA A 96 -1.13 -3.31 11.25
N MET A 97 0.13 -3.66 10.93
CA MET A 97 1.26 -2.75 11.04
C MET A 97 1.09 -1.53 10.11
N THR A 98 0.72 -1.74 8.86
CA THR A 98 0.50 -0.65 7.89
C THR A 98 -0.63 0.27 8.34
N GLY A 99 -1.75 -0.29 8.80
CA GLY A 99 -2.88 0.48 9.32
C GLY A 99 -2.52 1.31 10.54
N ALA A 100 -1.85 0.72 11.52
CA ALA A 100 -1.38 1.42 12.71
C ALA A 100 -0.43 2.58 12.35
N LEU A 101 0.54 2.34 11.46
CA LEU A 101 1.48 3.37 11.03
C LEU A 101 0.80 4.49 10.24
N ALA A 102 -0.19 4.18 9.40
CA ALA A 102 -0.98 5.18 8.68
C ALA A 102 -1.74 6.14 9.62
N ALA A 103 -2.16 5.63 10.79
CA ALA A 103 -2.84 6.41 11.82
C ALA A 103 -1.93 6.96 12.92
N ALA A 104 -0.63 6.62 12.93
CA ALA A 104 0.30 7.05 13.99
C ALA A 104 0.35 8.57 14.17
N ARG A 105 0.27 9.31 13.05
CA ARG A 105 0.23 10.79 13.06
C ARG A 105 -1.00 11.40 13.73
N SER A 106 -2.02 10.60 14.06
CA SER A 106 -3.24 11.10 14.69
C SER A 106 -3.12 11.28 16.21
N GLY A 107 -2.07 10.73 16.84
CA GLY A 107 -1.87 10.78 18.29
C GLY A 107 -2.90 10.00 19.12
N SER A 108 -3.85 9.30 18.49
CA SER A 108 -4.90 8.54 19.15
C SER A 108 -4.66 7.03 19.00
N GLY A 109 -4.39 6.35 20.12
CA GLY A 109 -4.25 4.90 20.14
C GLY A 109 -5.51 4.17 19.64
N VAL A 110 -6.69 4.73 19.90
CA VAL A 110 -7.97 4.20 19.40
C VAL A 110 -8.00 4.21 17.87
N ARG A 111 -7.57 5.31 17.24
CA ARG A 111 -7.55 5.43 15.77
C ARG A 111 -6.52 4.50 15.15
N MET A 112 -5.38 4.28 15.81
CA MET A 112 -4.39 3.29 15.41
C MET A 112 -4.96 1.87 15.49
N LEU A 113 -5.68 1.53 16.56
CA LEU A 113 -6.30 0.21 16.70
C LEU A 113 -7.40 -0.03 15.65
N GLN A 114 -8.26 0.97 15.41
CA GLN A 114 -9.34 0.89 14.42
C GLN A 114 -8.80 0.68 13.00
N THR A 115 -7.79 1.47 12.61
CA THR A 115 -7.19 1.35 11.27
C THR A 115 -6.38 0.08 11.12
N ALA A 116 -5.68 -0.37 12.16
CA ALA A 116 -5.00 -1.67 12.17
C ALA A 116 -5.99 -2.82 11.97
N ALA A 117 -7.11 -2.83 12.71
CA ALA A 117 -8.13 -3.86 12.60
C ALA A 117 -8.77 -3.87 11.20
N LEU A 118 -9.14 -2.70 10.68
CA LEU A 118 -9.76 -2.56 9.36
C LEU A 118 -8.82 -3.05 8.25
N VAL A 119 -7.58 -2.56 8.23
CA VAL A 119 -6.61 -2.92 7.18
C VAL A 119 -6.23 -4.39 7.29
N SER A 120 -6.08 -4.92 8.51
CA SER A 120 -5.85 -6.34 8.75
C SER A 120 -6.97 -7.21 8.20
N ALA A 121 -8.23 -6.86 8.46
CA ALA A 121 -9.40 -7.58 7.95
C ALA A 121 -9.43 -7.57 6.41
N ILE A 122 -9.22 -6.41 5.79
CA ILE A 122 -9.17 -6.28 4.33
C ILE A 122 -8.01 -7.09 3.73
N ALA A 123 -6.83 -7.01 4.33
CA ALA A 123 -5.66 -7.74 3.86
C ALA A 123 -5.84 -9.26 3.96
N THR A 124 -6.46 -9.73 5.05
CA THR A 124 -6.76 -11.13 5.27
C THR A 124 -7.81 -11.63 4.26
N ALA A 125 -8.90 -10.88 4.07
CA ALA A 125 -9.92 -11.19 3.07
C ALA A 125 -9.33 -11.19 1.65
N GLY A 126 -8.47 -10.23 1.34
CA GLY A 126 -7.75 -10.18 0.08
C GLY A 126 -6.89 -11.43 -0.16
N ASP A 127 -6.25 -11.96 0.89
CA ASP A 127 -5.46 -13.19 0.76
C ASP A 127 -6.33 -14.42 0.49
N PHE A 128 -7.53 -14.50 1.06
CA PHE A 128 -8.49 -15.57 0.75
C PHE A 128 -9.08 -15.51 -0.66
N VAL A 129 -9.19 -14.32 -1.23
CA VAL A 129 -9.75 -14.10 -2.58
C VAL A 129 -8.67 -14.14 -3.66
N ARG A 130 -7.38 -14.15 -3.28
CA ARG A 130 -6.30 -14.31 -4.26
C ARG A 130 -6.50 -15.64 -4.99
N PRO A 131 -6.58 -15.63 -6.34
CA PRO A 131 -6.58 -16.88 -7.09
C PRO A 131 -5.31 -17.65 -6.72
N ALA A 132 -5.44 -18.96 -6.54
CA ALA A 132 -4.31 -19.83 -6.24
C ALA A 132 -3.26 -19.69 -7.34
N GLN A 133 -2.23 -18.88 -7.10
CA GLN A 133 -1.10 -18.79 -8.00
C GLN A 133 -0.21 -20.01 -7.72
N TYR A 134 -0.51 -21.11 -8.41
CA TYR A 134 0.42 -22.24 -8.60
C TYR A 134 1.03 -22.10 -10.01
N PRO A 135 2.30 -22.46 -10.23
CA PRO A 135 2.93 -23.64 -9.68
C PRO A 135 3.87 -23.39 -8.50
N PRO A 136 4.23 -24.45 -7.76
CA PRO A 136 5.21 -24.42 -6.69
C PRO A 136 6.59 -24.36 -7.36
N THR A 137 7.54 -23.61 -6.84
CA THR A 137 8.94 -23.99 -7.11
C THR A 137 9.26 -25.12 -6.13
N GLY A 138 8.84 -26.32 -6.53
CA GLY A 138 9.52 -27.54 -6.14
C GLY A 138 10.41 -27.92 -7.29
N ILE A 139 11.66 -27.42 -7.29
CA ILE A 139 12.93 -28.15 -7.48
C ILE A 139 14.02 -27.28 -6.84
#